data_AF-A0A2E3PAA2-F1
#
_entry.id   AF-A0A2E3PAA2-F1
#
_cell.length_a   1.000
_cell.length_b   1.000
_cell.length_c   1.000
_cell.angle_alpha   90.00
_cell.angle_beta   90.00
_cell.angle_gamma   90.00
#
_symmetry.space_group_name_H-M   'P 1'
#
loop_
_entity.id
_entity.type
_entity.pdbx_description
1 polymer ?
#
loop_
_entity_poly.entity_id
_entity_poly.type
_entity_poly.pdbx_seq_one_letter_code
_entity_poly.pdbx_strand_id
1 'polypeptide(L)'
;MTDTVLWTVIIGLALGSFALRFLFLGVVGDRPLPRWLLRCLRYTAVAILPALITPLVLWPKANGGETDPMKLAAAGVTFAVGYLTKQVLPAVLAGAATLIVPALLF
;
A
#
# COMPACT_ATOMS: atom_id res chain seq x y z
N MET A 1 18.81 20.61 -11.10
CA MET A 1 19.36 19.25 -10.90
C MET A 1 20.45 19.08 -11.94
N THR A 2 21.71 18.90 -11.54
CA THR A 2 22.86 18.76 -12.46
C THR A 2 22.81 17.42 -13.19
N ASP A 3 23.15 17.36 -14.48
CA ASP A 3 23.12 16.14 -15.32
C ASP A 3 23.81 14.93 -14.67
N THR A 4 24.92 15.16 -13.96
CA THR A 4 25.65 14.12 -13.23
C THR A 4 24.79 13.43 -12.16
N VAL A 5 23.91 14.14 -11.47
CA VAL A 5 23.02 13.55 -10.46
C VAL A 5 21.97 12.66 -11.12
N LEU A 6 21.42 13.10 -12.25
CA LEU A 6 20.45 12.33 -13.02
C LEU A 6 21.05 11.00 -13.51
N TRP A 7 22.24 11.04 -14.11
CA TRP A 7 22.94 9.84 -14.56
C TRP A 7 23.31 8.90 -13.42
N THR A 8 23.77 9.44 -12.29
CA THR A 8 24.11 8.65 -11.11
C THR A 8 22.88 7.93 -10.55
N VAL A 9 21.73 8.61 -10.47
CA VAL A 9 20.47 8.02 -10.01
C VAL A 9 19.96 6.94 -10.96
N ILE A 10 20.02 7.17 -12.28
CA ILE A 10 19.61 6.18 -13.29
C ILE A 10 20.46 4.92 -13.17
N ILE A 11 21.79 5.06 -13.14
CA ILE A 11 22.71 3.92 -13.04
C ILE A 11 22.52 3.21 -11.70
N GLY A 12 22.37 3.96 -10.59
CA GLY A 12 22.11 3.39 -9.27
C GLY A 12 20.81 2.60 -9.18
N LEU A 13 19.71 3.13 -9.72
CA LEU A 13 18.41 2.45 -9.79
C LEU A 13 18.46 1.21 -10.68
N ALA A 14 19.12 1.31 -11.84
CA ALA A 14 19.29 0.19 -12.76
C ALA A 14 20.08 -0.94 -12.11
N LEU A 15 21.22 -0.62 -11.50
CA LEU A 15 22.08 -1.60 -10.83
C LEU A 15 21.38 -2.21 -9.61
N GLY A 16 20.68 -1.39 -8.81
CA GLY A 16 19.94 -1.85 -7.64
C GLY A 16 18.78 -2.80 -8.01
N SER A 17 18.00 -2.45 -9.03
CA SER A 17 16.90 -3.30 -9.51
C SER A 17 17.40 -4.63 -10.09
N PHE A 18 18.48 -4.57 -10.88
CA PHE A 18 19.14 -5.76 -11.41
C PHE A 18 19.72 -6.64 -10.31
N ALA A 19 20.43 -6.05 -9.33
CA ALA A 19 21.01 -6.77 -8.20
C ALA A 19 19.95 -7.46 -7.34
N LEU A 20 18.82 -6.79 -7.05
CA LEU A 20 17.70 -7.42 -6.35
C LEU A 20 17.16 -8.62 -7.12
N ARG A 21 16.91 -8.47 -8.43
CA ARG A 21 16.44 -9.58 -9.28
C ARG A 21 17.44 -10.74 -9.31
N PHE A 22 18.73 -10.43 -9.45
CA PHE A 22 19.82 -11.42 -9.45
C PHE A 22 19.95 -12.12 -8.11
N LEU A 23 19.74 -11.43 -6.98
CA LEU A 23 19.76 -12.03 -5.65
C LEU A 23 18.64 -13.06 -5.48
N PHE A 24 17.43 -12.74 -5.95
CA PHE A 24 16.29 -13.67 -5.93
C PHE A 24 16.48 -14.87 -6.87
N LEU A 25 16.98 -14.66 -8.09
CA LEU A 25 17.10 -15.71 -9.10
C LEU A 25 18.38 -16.57 -8.94
N GLY A 26 19.50 -15.93 -8.61
CA GLY A 26 20.82 -16.57 -8.57
C GLY A 26 21.22 -17.13 -7.21
N VAL A 27 20.93 -16.43 -6.11
CA VAL A 27 21.35 -16.88 -4.75
C VAL A 27 20.26 -17.69 -4.06
N VAL A 28 19.00 -17.33 -4.28
CA VAL A 28 17.83 -17.95 -3.61
C VAL A 28 17.19 -19.07 -4.44
N GLY A 29 17.35 -19.08 -5.77
CA GLY A 29 16.63 -19.98 -6.69
C GLY A 29 16.75 -21.49 -6.41
N ASP A 30 17.91 -21.96 -5.95
CA ASP A 30 18.18 -23.40 -5.70
C ASP A 30 18.25 -23.79 -4.22
N ARG A 31 18.01 -22.84 -3.29
CA ARG A 31 18.12 -23.11 -1.84
C ARG A 31 16.73 -23.24 -1.22
N PRO A 32 16.47 -24.24 -0.35
CA PRO A 32 15.23 -24.30 0.41
C PRO A 32 15.11 -23.06 1.28
N LEU A 33 14.21 -22.15 0.88
CA LEU A 33 13.95 -20.89 1.55
C LEU A 33 13.51 -21.15 3.00
N PRO A 34 14.14 -20.50 3.99
CA PRO A 34 13.76 -20.69 5.37
C PRO A 34 12.34 -20.19 5.64
N ARG A 35 11.61 -20.90 6.51
CA ARG A 35 10.17 -20.67 6.76
C ARG A 35 9.84 -19.25 7.22
N TRP A 36 10.77 -18.54 7.88
CA TRP A 36 10.56 -17.14 8.29
C TRP A 36 10.51 -16.18 7.09
N LEU A 37 11.34 -16.41 6.06
CA LEU A 37 11.43 -15.53 4.90
C LEU A 37 10.20 -15.69 4.00
N LEU A 38 9.74 -16.92 3.78
CA LEU A 38 8.49 -17.20 3.08
C LEU A 38 7.28 -16.60 3.79
N ARG A 39 7.28 -16.63 5.13
CA ARG A 39 6.24 -16.01 5.94
C ARG A 39 6.25 -14.49 5.75
N CYS A 40 7.40 -13.84 5.88
CA CYS A 40 7.53 -12.41 5.64
C CYS A 40 7.08 -12.04 4.23
N LEU A 41 7.59 -12.70 3.17
CA LEU A 41 7.20 -12.44 1.78
C LEU A 41 5.69 -12.51 1.55
N ARG A 42 5.02 -13.52 2.13
CA ARG A 42 3.58 -13.71 2.01
C ARG A 42 2.77 -12.62 2.72
N TYR A 43 3.31 -12.04 3.79
CA TYR A 43 2.61 -11.00 4.56
C TYR A 43 2.99 -9.57 4.15
N THR A 44 4.06 -9.35 3.37
CA THR A 44 4.49 -8.00 2.99
C THR A 44 3.44 -7.25 2.19
N ALA A 45 2.87 -7.87 1.14
CA ALA A 45 1.89 -7.22 0.28
C ALA A 45 0.60 -6.86 1.04
N VAL A 46 0.15 -7.77 1.92
CA VAL A 46 -1.04 -7.56 2.76
C VAL A 46 -0.80 -6.51 3.84
N ALA A 47 0.43 -6.37 4.35
CA ALA A 47 0.77 -5.38 5.37
C ALA A 47 1.07 -3.98 4.81
N ILE A 48 1.68 -3.90 3.61
CA ILE A 48 2.07 -2.63 2.98
C ILE A 48 0.87 -1.82 2.52
N LEU A 49 -0.15 -2.48 1.95
CA LEU A 49 -1.34 -1.78 1.43
C LEU A 49 -2.03 -0.96 2.54
N PRO A 50 -2.39 -1.54 3.71
CA PRO A 50 -2.92 -0.77 4.82
C PRO A 50 -1.94 0.28 5.33
N ALA A 51 -0.66 -0.04 5.50
CA ALA A 51 0.33 0.88 6.05
C ALA A 51 0.48 2.16 5.21
N LEU A 52 0.30 2.08 3.89
CA LEU A 52 0.30 3.23 2.99
C LEU A 52 -0.98 4.07 3.13
N ILE A 53 -2.12 3.43 3.38
CA ILE A 53 -3.45 4.06 3.43
C ILE A 53 -3.73 4.68 4.81
N THR A 54 -3.30 4.05 5.90
CA THR A 54 -3.47 4.49 7.29
C THR A 54 -3.12 5.97 7.53
N PRO A 55 -1.95 6.49 7.13
CA PRO A 55 -1.64 7.90 7.34
C PRO A 55 -2.52 8.84 6.50
N LEU A 56 -2.96 8.41 5.32
CA LEU A 56 -3.82 9.19 4.44
C LEU A 56 -5.23 9.38 5.02
N VAL A 57 -5.69 8.38 5.78
CA VAL A 57 -7.00 8.38 6.45
C VAL A 57 -6.96 9.10 7.80
N LEU A 58 -5.97 8.80 8.65
CA LEU A 58 -5.88 9.34 10.01
C LEU A 58 -5.34 10.77 10.06
N TRP A 59 -4.35 11.10 9.22
CA TRP A 59 -3.78 12.44 9.13
C TRP A 59 -3.73 12.88 7.66
N PRO A 60 -4.88 13.18 7.06
CA PRO A 60 -4.91 13.67 5.69
C PRO A 60 -4.11 14.97 5.61
N LYS A 61 -2.92 14.91 4.97
CA LYS A 61 -2.06 16.09 4.72
C LYS A 61 -2.78 17.20 3.96
N ALA A 62 -3.87 16.88 3.27
CA ALA A 62 -4.73 17.85 2.57
C ALA A 62 -5.55 18.76 3.52
N ASN A 63 -5.78 18.37 4.77
CA ASN A 63 -6.68 19.08 5.70
C ASN A 63 -5.95 19.76 6.88
N GLY A 64 -4.64 20.00 6.80
CA GLY A 64 -3.92 20.77 7.83
C GLY A 64 -3.85 20.13 9.23
N GLY A 65 -4.26 18.87 9.40
CA GLY A 65 -4.23 18.16 10.69
C GLY A 65 -5.60 17.88 11.31
N GLU A 66 -6.70 18.25 10.66
CA GLU A 66 -8.05 17.99 11.15
C GLU A 66 -8.57 16.64 10.64
N THR A 67 -8.87 15.74 11.58
CA THR A 67 -9.45 14.42 11.29
C THR A 67 -10.87 14.62 10.78
N ASP A 68 -11.10 14.37 9.50
CA ASP A 68 -12.44 14.42 8.91
C ASP A 68 -13.24 13.17 9.35
N PRO A 69 -14.32 13.33 10.15
CA PRO A 69 -15.14 12.22 10.62
C PRO A 69 -15.66 11.35 9.47
N MET A 70 -15.86 11.95 8.29
CA MET A 70 -16.36 11.28 7.10
C MET A 70 -15.36 10.26 6.53
N LYS A 71 -14.05 10.59 6.55
CA LYS A 71 -12.97 9.71 6.05
C LYS A 71 -12.74 8.53 7.00
N LEU A 72 -12.84 8.77 8.31
CA LEU A 72 -12.77 7.73 9.33
C LEU A 72 -13.95 6.76 9.23
N ALA A 73 -15.18 7.27 9.04
CA ALA A 73 -16.36 6.45 8.82
C ALA A 73 -16.24 5.60 7.54
N ALA A 74 -15.81 6.20 6.43
CA ALA A 74 -15.60 5.48 5.17
C ALA A 74 -14.52 4.40 5.27
N ALA A 75 -13.40 4.68 5.96
CA ALA A 75 -12.36 3.68 6.19
C ALA A 75 -12.85 2.53 7.08
N GLY A 76 -13.63 2.84 8.13
CA GLY A 76 -14.25 1.85 9.00
C GLY A 76 -15.22 0.93 8.24
N VAL A 77 -16.08 1.50 7.39
CA VAL A 77 -17.03 0.72 6.57
C VAL A 77 -16.29 -0.12 5.52
N THR A 78 -15.28 0.45 4.85
CA THR A 78 -14.45 -0.29 3.89
C THR A 78 -13.76 -1.48 4.55
N PHE A 79 -13.22 -1.31 5.77
CA PHE A 79 -12.57 -2.37 6.50
C PHE A 79 -13.56 -3.44 6.98
N ALA A 80 -14.71 -3.03 7.53
CA ALA A 80 -15.75 -3.94 7.99
C ALA A 80 -16.32 -4.80 6.84
N VAL A 81 -16.66 -4.18 5.71
CA VAL A 81 -17.15 -4.87 4.51
C VAL A 81 -16.05 -5.74 3.89
N GLY A 82 -14.81 -5.24 3.80
CA GLY A 82 -13.68 -6.03 3.31
C GLY A 82 -13.39 -7.27 4.16
N TYR A 83 -13.55 -7.17 5.48
CA TYR A 83 -13.37 -8.30 6.39
C TYR A 83 -14.52 -9.33 6.28
N LEU A 84 -15.77 -8.87 6.21
CA LEU A 84 -16.96 -9.73 6.13
C LEU A 84 -17.11 -10.41 4.77
N THR A 85 -16.99 -9.65 3.68
CA THR A 85 -17.26 -10.17 2.34
C THR A 85 -16.08 -10.96 1.78
N LYS A 86 -14.87 -10.85 2.37
CA LYS A 86 -13.60 -11.43 1.86
C LYS A 86 -13.32 -11.11 0.39
N GLN A 87 -14.01 -10.12 -0.17
CA GLN A 87 -13.96 -9.69 -1.55
C GLN A 87 -13.62 -8.20 -1.58
N VAL A 88 -12.58 -7.84 -2.34
CA VAL A 88 -12.06 -6.46 -2.39
C VAL A 88 -13.02 -5.51 -3.11
N LEU A 89 -13.68 -5.98 -4.16
CA LEU A 89 -14.63 -5.21 -4.97
C LEU A 89 -15.80 -4.61 -4.17
N PRO A 90 -16.59 -5.39 -3.38
CA PRO A 90 -17.67 -4.83 -2.57
C PRO A 90 -17.16 -3.90 -1.45
N ALA A 91 -15.95 -4.13 -0.92
CA ALA A 91 -15.35 -3.26 0.08
C ALA A 91 -15.05 -1.86 -0.49
N VAL A 92 -14.44 -1.80 -1.68
CA VAL A 92 -14.13 -0.53 -2.36
C VAL A 92 -15.41 0.21 -2.75
N LEU A 93 -16.42 -0.51 -3.27
CA LEU A 93 -17.71 0.09 -3.62
C LEU A 93 -18.46 0.61 -2.38
N ALA A 94 -18.46 -0.12 -1.27
CA ALA A 94 -19.08 0.33 -0.02
C ALA A 94 -18.36 1.55 0.55
N GLY A 95 -17.03 1.58 0.53
CA GLY A 95 -16.24 2.74 0.93
C GLY A 95 -16.52 3.99 0.09
N ALA A 96 -16.57 3.84 -1.23
CA ALA A 96 -16.93 4.91 -2.16
C ALA A 96 -18.36 5.41 -1.93
N ALA A 97 -19.33 4.50 -1.76
CA ALA A 97 -20.70 4.85 -1.45
C ALA A 97 -20.82 5.60 -0.12
N THR A 98 -20.05 5.22 0.90
CA THR A 98 -20.05 5.90 2.21
C THR A 98 -19.53 7.34 2.13
N LEU A 99 -18.60 7.63 1.20
CA LEU A 99 -18.15 9.01 0.93
C LEU A 99 -19.17 9.82 0.14
N ILE A 100 -19.88 9.20 -0.81
CA ILE A 100 -20.78 9.89 -1.74
C ILE A 100 -22.15 10.17 -1.09
N VAL A 101 -22.70 9.24 -0.31
CA VAL A 101 -24.06 9.35 0.27
C VAL A 101 -24.25 10.61 1.13
N PRO A 102 -23.36 10.94 2.09
CA PRO A 102 -23.52 12.16 2.88
C PRO A 102 -23.07 13.43 2.13
N ALA A 103 -22.23 13.32 1.10
CA ALA A 103 -21.85 14.45 0.23
C ALA A 103 -22.94 14.84 -0.78
N LEU A 104 -23.91 13.96 -1.04
CA LEU A 104 -25.04 14.19 -1.95
C LEU A 104 -26.33 14.62 -1.20
N LEU A 105 -26.33 14.48 0.13
CA LEU A 105 -27.44 14.83 1.03
C LEU A 105 -27.35 16.26 1.60
N PHE A 106 -26.28 16.99 1.30
CA PHE A 106 -26.05 18.41 1.58
C PHE A 106 -25.70 19.15 0.30
#